data_AF-A0AA43TW83-F1
#
_entry.id   AF-A0AA43TW83-F1
#
_cell.length_a   1.000
_cell.length_b   1.000
_cell.length_c   1.000
_cell.angle_alpha   90.00
_cell.angle_beta   90.00
_cell.angle_gamma   90.00
#
_symmetry.space_group_name_H-M   'P 1'
#
loop_
_entity.id
_entity.type
_entity.pdbx_description
1 polymer ?
#
loop_
_entity_poly.entity_id
_entity_poly.type
_entity_poly.pdbx_seq_one_letter_code
_entity_poly.pdbx_strand_id
1 'polypeptide(L)'
;MPGQEGIPSVFSPMTRTLDDLIYFARSFIGMKCWQWDHSVHPLEWREGAVEQIRESKRFKVGVLRSDGVVDPSPACARALEETVSALRSQGHDCVDISPPSPYLALQIASSLLNSDGCRTFLSFFRTGETNDPGARQMSLYMRLPRSLKYLHFLWVKYVRRDAVWAGLLENWHAKSSFEQWKLVSKRESYKATWHEWWNREGYDFLLTPVNATPAVPHKGMKEALDYSCGIMPVTKVDRDSDQLPESFDFKKLNGVAKGAYAHYDSKAMHGLPVAVQIVGRRLEEEKVLAVMQRVSDALESSGKRYPLLDID
;
A
#
# COMPACT_ATOMS: atom_id res chain seq x y z
N MET A 1 -9.77 2.81 -15.08
CA MET A 1 -10.16 3.53 -16.32
C MET A 1 -10.03 2.56 -17.48
N PRO A 2 -11.03 2.42 -18.37
CA PRO A 2 -10.92 1.54 -19.53
C PRO A 2 -9.67 1.86 -20.36
N GLY A 3 -8.94 0.83 -20.81
CA GLY A 3 -7.73 0.97 -21.65
C GLY A 3 -6.44 1.36 -20.93
N GLN A 4 -6.47 1.63 -19.62
CA GLN A 4 -5.25 1.82 -18.84
C GLN A 4 -4.74 0.45 -18.36
N GLU A 5 -3.57 0.05 -18.85
CA GLU A 5 -2.90 -1.21 -18.45
C GLU A 5 -1.59 -0.96 -17.68
N GLY A 6 -1.26 0.32 -17.44
CA GLY A 6 -0.04 0.73 -16.77
C GLY A 6 -0.01 0.35 -15.29
N ILE A 7 -1.15 0.34 -14.62
CA ILE A 7 -1.33 -0.21 -13.27
C ILE A 7 -2.69 -0.90 -13.27
N PRO A 8 -2.74 -2.24 -13.24
CA PRO A 8 -4.00 -2.96 -13.35
C PRO A 8 -4.90 -2.65 -12.14
N SER A 9 -6.21 -2.69 -12.36
CA SER A 9 -7.17 -2.61 -11.27
C SER A 9 -7.31 -3.98 -10.62
N VAL A 10 -7.39 -3.99 -9.29
CA VAL A 10 -7.62 -5.21 -8.49
C VAL A 10 -8.92 -5.05 -7.74
N PHE A 11 -9.70 -6.12 -7.67
CA PHE A 11 -10.93 -6.20 -6.91
C PHE A 11 -10.73 -7.22 -5.80
N SER A 12 -11.07 -6.84 -4.56
CA SER A 12 -10.93 -7.71 -3.40
C SER A 12 -12.10 -7.45 -2.43
N PRO A 13 -12.65 -8.49 -1.78
CA PRO A 13 -13.65 -8.34 -0.74
C PRO A 13 -13.10 -7.60 0.49
N MET A 14 -13.99 -6.89 1.20
CA MET A 14 -13.76 -6.40 2.55
C MET A 14 -14.78 -7.05 3.48
N THR A 15 -14.30 -7.66 4.56
CA THR A 15 -15.14 -8.37 5.53
C THR A 15 -14.79 -7.94 6.96
N ARG A 16 -15.65 -8.28 7.92
CA ARG A 16 -15.41 -8.00 9.35
C ARG A 16 -14.51 -9.03 10.00
N THR A 17 -14.55 -10.27 9.52
CA THR A 17 -13.77 -11.38 10.05
C THR A 17 -12.89 -12.00 8.97
N LEU A 18 -11.78 -12.59 9.39
CA LEU A 18 -10.89 -13.33 8.48
C LEU A 18 -11.57 -14.58 7.93
N ASP A 19 -12.43 -15.24 8.71
CA ASP A 19 -13.19 -16.41 8.26
C ASP A 19 -14.14 -16.06 7.10
N ASP A 20 -14.85 -14.93 7.18
CA ASP A 20 -15.70 -14.44 6.09
C ASP A 20 -14.87 -14.14 4.83
N LEU A 21 -13.66 -13.60 5.01
CA LEU A 21 -12.74 -13.30 3.91
C LEU A 21 -12.28 -14.58 3.22
N ILE A 22 -11.88 -15.58 4.00
CA ILE A 22 -11.47 -16.91 3.52
C ILE A 22 -12.64 -17.59 2.81
N TYR A 23 -13.82 -17.56 3.41
CA TYR A 23 -15.03 -18.14 2.83
C TYR A 23 -15.34 -17.50 1.48
N PHE A 24 -15.39 -16.17 1.41
CA PHE A 24 -15.64 -15.46 0.15
C PHE A 24 -14.59 -15.80 -0.91
N ALA A 25 -13.30 -15.70 -0.58
CA ALA A 25 -12.23 -15.95 -1.54
C ALA A 25 -12.27 -17.38 -2.08
N ARG A 26 -12.46 -18.37 -1.19
CA ARG A 26 -12.56 -19.78 -1.56
C ARG A 26 -13.80 -20.06 -2.42
N SER A 27 -14.96 -19.50 -2.06
CA SER A 27 -16.18 -19.62 -2.85
C SER A 27 -16.04 -18.98 -4.23
N PHE A 28 -15.49 -17.77 -4.30
CA PHE A 28 -15.31 -17.03 -5.55
C PHE A 28 -14.34 -17.74 -6.51
N ILE A 29 -13.19 -18.21 -6.02
CA ILE A 29 -12.25 -19.01 -6.81
C ILE A 29 -12.90 -20.35 -7.23
N GLY A 30 -13.70 -20.95 -6.35
CA GLY A 30 -14.45 -22.17 -6.62
C GLY A 30 -15.52 -22.06 -7.72
N MET A 31 -15.97 -20.84 -8.05
CA MET A 31 -16.88 -20.60 -9.18
C MET A 31 -16.22 -20.81 -10.55
N LYS A 32 -14.89 -20.93 -10.60
CA LYS A 32 -14.11 -21.12 -11.84
C LYS A 32 -14.42 -20.04 -12.88
N CYS A 33 -14.39 -18.77 -12.47
CA CYS A 33 -14.76 -17.62 -13.30
C CYS A 33 -14.05 -17.57 -14.67
N TRP A 34 -12.85 -18.17 -14.80
CA TRP A 34 -12.13 -18.32 -16.06
C TRP A 34 -12.87 -19.11 -17.15
N GLN A 35 -13.93 -19.85 -16.80
CA GLN A 35 -14.81 -20.50 -17.77
C GLN A 35 -15.68 -19.50 -18.56
N TRP A 36 -15.89 -18.30 -18.01
CA TRP A 36 -16.82 -17.29 -18.55
C TRP A 36 -16.11 -15.97 -18.87
N ASP A 37 -15.03 -15.66 -18.15
CA ASP A 37 -14.19 -14.47 -18.34
C ASP A 37 -12.76 -14.87 -18.73
N HIS A 38 -12.40 -14.57 -19.98
CA HIS A 38 -11.09 -14.90 -20.56
C HIS A 38 -9.92 -14.14 -19.92
N SER A 39 -10.18 -13.07 -19.16
CA SER A 39 -9.15 -12.29 -18.49
C SER A 39 -8.70 -12.90 -17.16
N VAL A 40 -9.47 -13.85 -16.61
CA VAL A 40 -9.20 -14.48 -15.32
C VAL A 40 -8.25 -15.67 -15.48
N HIS A 41 -7.23 -15.74 -14.63
CA HIS A 41 -6.31 -16.88 -14.62
C HIS A 41 -7.01 -18.18 -14.15
N PRO A 42 -6.78 -19.32 -14.83
CA PRO A 42 -7.39 -20.60 -14.48
C PRO A 42 -6.66 -21.26 -13.29
N LEU A 43 -6.79 -20.65 -12.11
CA LEU A 43 -6.16 -21.09 -10.87
C LEU A 43 -7.23 -21.54 -9.88
N GLU A 44 -7.18 -22.81 -9.51
CA GLU A 44 -8.03 -23.37 -8.47
C GLU A 44 -7.46 -23.09 -7.07
N TRP A 45 -8.32 -23.14 -6.06
CA TRP A 45 -7.93 -22.97 -4.66
C TRP A 45 -7.03 -24.13 -4.22
N ARG A 46 -5.79 -23.83 -3.80
CA ARG A 46 -4.81 -24.85 -3.43
C ARG A 46 -4.86 -25.15 -1.93
N GLU A 47 -5.72 -26.08 -1.52
CA GLU A 47 -5.81 -26.50 -0.11
C GLU A 47 -4.47 -26.97 0.47
N GLY A 48 -3.69 -27.73 -0.31
CA GLY A 48 -2.38 -28.19 0.14
C GLY A 48 -1.40 -27.04 0.46
N ALA A 49 -1.52 -25.89 -0.22
CA ALA A 49 -0.72 -24.72 0.08
C ALA A 49 -1.16 -24.04 1.39
N VAL A 50 -2.46 -24.04 1.68
CA VAL A 50 -3.03 -23.52 2.94
C VAL A 50 -2.57 -24.38 4.12
N GLU A 51 -2.69 -25.71 4.00
CA GLU A 51 -2.27 -26.64 5.05
C GLU A 51 -0.76 -26.58 5.30
N GLN A 52 0.05 -26.44 4.25
CA GLN A 52 1.49 -26.23 4.39
C GLN A 52 1.81 -25.00 5.26
N ILE A 53 1.10 -23.89 5.08
CA ILE A 53 1.26 -22.70 5.91
C ILE A 53 0.78 -22.96 7.34
N ARG A 54 -0.35 -23.64 7.54
CA ARG A 54 -0.88 -23.95 8.87
C ARG A 54 0.06 -24.82 9.70
N GLU A 55 0.65 -25.83 9.08
CA GLU A 55 1.59 -26.78 9.70
C GLU A 55 3.01 -26.23 9.86
N SER A 56 3.33 -25.12 9.18
CA SER A 56 4.66 -24.50 9.26
C SER A 56 4.96 -24.02 10.69
N LYS A 57 6.01 -24.61 11.28
CA LYS A 57 6.44 -24.29 12.64
C LYS A 57 7.10 -22.93 12.77
N ARG A 58 7.78 -22.48 11.72
CA ARG A 58 8.57 -21.25 11.70
C ARG A 58 8.48 -20.60 10.34
N PHE A 59 8.43 -19.27 10.33
CA PHE A 59 8.45 -18.45 9.11
C PHE A 59 9.66 -17.54 9.15
N LYS A 60 10.21 -17.23 7.97
CA LYS A 60 11.16 -16.15 7.74
C LYS A 60 10.39 -14.94 7.22
N VAL A 61 10.16 -13.97 8.09
CA VAL A 61 9.33 -12.79 7.86
C VAL A 61 10.23 -11.59 7.54
N GLY A 62 10.00 -10.97 6.39
CA GLY A 62 10.66 -9.71 6.03
C GLY A 62 9.84 -8.52 6.50
N VAL A 63 10.40 -7.66 7.36
CA VAL A 63 9.69 -6.51 7.94
C VAL A 63 10.12 -5.22 7.26
N LEU A 64 9.22 -4.60 6.49
CA LEU A 64 9.43 -3.30 5.87
C LEU A 64 8.97 -2.19 6.83
N ARG A 65 9.92 -1.53 7.48
CA ARG A 65 9.62 -0.48 8.48
C ARG A 65 9.28 0.87 7.87
N SER A 66 9.94 1.23 6.78
CA SER A 66 9.72 2.49 6.06
C SER A 66 9.92 2.26 4.57
N ASP A 67 9.15 2.98 3.76
CA ASP A 67 9.26 2.97 2.30
C ASP A 67 10.34 3.97 1.80
N GLY A 68 10.93 4.75 2.71
CA GLY A 68 11.89 5.82 2.41
C GLY A 68 11.26 7.09 1.81
N VAL A 69 9.94 7.16 1.73
CA VAL A 69 9.15 8.29 1.22
C VAL A 69 8.41 8.97 2.37
N VAL A 70 7.66 8.21 3.15
CA VAL A 70 6.94 8.71 4.32
C VAL A 70 7.13 7.70 5.45
N ASP A 71 7.85 8.13 6.50
CA ASP A 71 8.00 7.29 7.68
C ASP A 71 6.64 7.06 8.35
N PRO A 72 6.36 5.85 8.86
CA PRO A 72 5.11 5.55 9.53
C PRO A 72 4.99 6.35 10.83
N SER A 73 3.77 6.78 11.12
CA SER A 73 3.41 7.43 12.37
C SER A 73 3.68 6.52 13.57
N PRO A 74 3.85 7.09 14.78
CA PRO A 74 4.05 6.31 16.00
C PRO A 74 3.03 5.17 16.16
N ALA A 75 1.75 5.44 15.87
CA ALA A 75 0.69 4.44 15.93
C ALA A 75 0.91 3.27 14.93
N CYS A 76 1.22 3.58 13.66
CA CYS A 76 1.50 2.57 12.64
C CYS A 76 2.79 1.78 12.94
N ALA A 77 3.84 2.47 13.41
CA ALA A 77 5.10 1.85 13.80
C ALA A 77 4.93 0.91 15.00
N ARG A 78 4.14 1.33 16.01
CA ARG A 78 3.78 0.51 17.15
C ARG A 78 2.99 -0.71 16.72
N ALA A 79 1.93 -0.54 15.92
CA ALA A 79 1.14 -1.65 15.40
C ALA A 79 2.01 -2.73 14.73
N LEU A 80 2.97 -2.30 13.90
CA LEU A 80 3.93 -3.19 13.26
C LEU A 80 4.84 -3.91 14.29
N GLU A 81 5.38 -3.17 15.26
CA GLU A 81 6.25 -3.75 16.29
C GLU A 81 5.52 -4.73 17.21
N GLU A 82 4.26 -4.47 17.52
CA GLU A 82 3.42 -5.38 18.29
C GLU A 82 3.22 -6.71 17.55
N THR A 83 2.95 -6.66 16.24
CA THR A 83 2.86 -7.86 15.39
C THR A 83 4.18 -8.59 15.30
N VAL A 84 5.30 -7.88 15.10
CA VAL A 84 6.64 -8.49 15.05
C VAL A 84 7.00 -9.17 16.38
N SER A 85 6.69 -8.51 17.50
CA SER A 85 6.93 -9.06 18.83
C SER A 85 6.12 -10.33 19.09
N ALA A 86 4.85 -10.34 18.68
CA ALA A 86 3.98 -11.51 18.77
C ALA A 86 4.47 -12.68 17.90
N LEU A 87 4.97 -12.40 16.70
CA LEU A 87 5.54 -13.44 15.83
C LEU A 87 6.87 -13.98 16.41
N ARG A 88 7.73 -13.10 16.92
CA ARG A 88 8.99 -13.51 17.57
C ARG A 88 8.76 -14.35 18.82
N SER A 89 7.73 -14.06 19.63
CA SER A 89 7.41 -14.84 20.84
C SER A 89 6.98 -16.28 20.50
N GLN A 90 6.44 -16.51 19.30
CA GLN A 90 6.14 -17.83 18.76
C GLN A 90 7.33 -18.50 18.04
N GLY A 91 8.50 -17.86 18.03
CA GLY A 91 9.72 -18.42 17.45
C GLY A 91 9.91 -18.16 15.96
N HIS A 92 9.11 -17.29 15.33
CA HIS A 92 9.29 -16.87 13.93
C HIS A 92 10.52 -15.94 13.78
N ASP A 93 11.22 -16.06 12.66
CA ASP A 93 12.39 -15.24 12.34
C ASP A 93 11.93 -13.96 11.64
N CYS A 94 11.96 -12.82 12.34
CA CYS A 94 11.53 -11.53 11.80
C CYS A 94 12.74 -10.62 11.56
N VAL A 95 13.02 -10.32 10.30
CA VAL A 95 14.21 -9.59 9.86
C VAL A 95 13.78 -8.29 9.19
N ASP A 96 14.36 -7.16 9.61
CA ASP A 96 14.11 -5.88 8.93
C ASP A 96 14.76 -5.89 7.53
N ILE A 97 13.98 -5.49 6.52
CA ILE A 97 14.39 -5.59 5.12
C ILE A 97 14.67 -4.23 4.49
N SER A 98 15.57 -4.23 3.50
CA SER A 98 15.79 -3.12 2.59
C SER A 98 15.57 -3.62 1.15
N PRO A 99 14.32 -3.62 0.65
CA PRO A 99 14.00 -4.12 -0.68
C PRO A 99 14.42 -3.14 -1.78
N PRO A 100 14.28 -3.52 -3.07
CA PRO A 100 14.37 -2.57 -4.18
C PRO A 100 13.47 -1.35 -3.94
N SER A 101 13.93 -0.17 -4.37
CA SER A 101 13.41 1.12 -3.93
C SER A 101 11.87 1.27 -4.08
N PRO A 102 11.12 1.35 -2.98
CA PRO A 102 9.68 1.64 -3.02
C PRO A 102 9.38 3.01 -3.62
N TYR A 103 10.25 4.01 -3.37
CA TYR A 103 10.18 5.32 -4.01
C TYR A 103 10.18 5.23 -5.54
N LEU A 104 11.01 4.36 -6.13
CA LEU A 104 11.01 4.16 -7.58
C LEU A 104 9.69 3.59 -8.08
N ALA A 105 9.08 2.66 -7.34
CA ALA A 105 7.75 2.15 -7.65
C ALA A 105 6.70 3.28 -7.64
N LEU A 106 6.74 4.15 -6.63
CA LEU A 106 5.86 5.32 -6.52
C LEU A 106 6.03 6.28 -7.71
N GLN A 107 7.27 6.56 -8.14
CA GLN A 107 7.53 7.40 -9.32
C GLN A 107 6.96 6.81 -10.61
N ILE A 108 7.12 5.50 -10.80
CA ILE A 108 6.61 4.78 -11.98
C ILE A 108 5.06 4.77 -11.94
N ALA A 109 4.48 4.39 -10.80
CA ALA A 109 3.03 4.27 -10.63
C ALA A 109 2.32 5.62 -10.79
N SER A 110 2.79 6.67 -10.12
CA SER A 110 2.22 8.03 -10.23
C SER A 110 2.22 8.57 -11.67
N SER A 111 3.25 8.21 -12.46
CA SER A 111 3.35 8.56 -13.88
C SER A 111 2.42 7.72 -14.76
N LEU A 112 2.29 6.41 -14.48
CA LEU A 112 1.44 5.49 -15.25
C LEU A 112 -0.05 5.70 -14.97
N LEU A 113 -0.43 6.03 -13.73
CA LEU A 113 -1.84 6.28 -13.35
C LEU A 113 -2.41 7.53 -14.06
N ASN A 114 -1.57 8.53 -14.31
CA ASN A 114 -1.97 9.79 -14.95
C ASN A 114 -1.26 10.03 -16.28
N SER A 115 -0.90 8.95 -17.00
CA SER A 115 -0.10 9.02 -18.21
C SER A 115 -0.78 9.78 -19.35
N ASP A 116 -2.11 9.88 -19.34
CA ASP A 116 -2.87 10.62 -20.35
C ASP A 116 -3.10 12.11 -19.97
N GLY A 117 -2.55 12.57 -18.84
CA GLY A 117 -2.76 13.92 -18.32
C GLY A 117 -4.17 14.15 -17.78
N CYS A 118 -4.77 13.13 -17.16
CA CYS A 118 -6.10 13.19 -16.53
C CYS A 118 -7.28 13.25 -17.52
N ARG A 119 -7.06 13.07 -18.83
CA ARG A 119 -8.09 13.30 -19.85
C ARG A 119 -9.22 12.25 -19.81
N THR A 120 -8.87 11.00 -19.57
CA THR A 120 -9.79 9.84 -19.61
C THR A 120 -10.74 9.86 -18.42
N PHE A 121 -10.27 10.08 -17.19
CA PHE A 121 -11.23 10.16 -16.09
C PHE A 121 -12.08 11.44 -16.17
N LEU A 122 -11.53 12.55 -16.68
CA LEU A 122 -12.29 13.78 -16.87
C LEU A 122 -13.36 13.66 -17.96
N SER A 123 -13.21 12.76 -18.95
CA SER A 123 -14.19 12.63 -20.04
C SER A 123 -15.53 12.04 -19.59
N PHE A 124 -15.60 11.44 -18.40
CA PHE A 124 -16.86 10.91 -17.85
C PHE A 124 -17.70 11.98 -17.14
N PHE A 125 -17.14 13.16 -16.86
CA PHE A 125 -17.86 14.22 -16.17
C PHE A 125 -18.85 14.92 -17.11
N ARG A 126 -20.05 15.16 -16.61
CA ARG A 126 -21.09 15.95 -17.29
C ARG A 126 -20.99 17.43 -16.92
N THR A 127 -21.63 18.28 -17.72
CA THR A 127 -21.73 19.72 -17.45
C THR A 127 -22.31 19.97 -16.06
N GLY A 128 -21.58 20.71 -15.22
CA GLY A 128 -21.99 21.04 -13.85
C GLY A 128 -21.45 20.10 -12.77
N GLU A 129 -20.87 18.96 -13.14
CA GLU A 129 -20.22 18.07 -12.18
C GLU A 129 -18.84 18.60 -11.77
N THR A 130 -18.52 18.45 -10.48
CA THR A 130 -17.23 18.86 -9.93
C THR A 130 -16.45 17.66 -9.45
N ASN A 131 -15.14 17.67 -9.67
CA ASN A 131 -14.25 16.65 -9.15
C ASN A 131 -13.95 16.90 -7.66
N ASP A 132 -13.46 15.87 -6.97
CA ASP A 132 -12.94 16.03 -5.62
C ASP A 132 -11.78 17.06 -5.61
N PRO A 133 -11.56 17.79 -4.51
CA PRO A 133 -10.55 18.84 -4.45
C PRO A 133 -9.14 18.37 -4.86
N GLY A 134 -8.82 17.10 -4.58
CA GLY A 134 -7.56 16.48 -4.92
C GLY A 134 -7.37 16.22 -6.39
N ALA A 135 -8.30 15.50 -7.01
CA ALA A 135 -8.24 15.26 -8.45
C ALA A 135 -8.40 16.57 -9.24
N ARG A 136 -9.11 17.57 -8.71
CA ARG A 136 -9.15 18.93 -9.29
C ARG A 136 -7.77 19.60 -9.27
N GLN A 137 -7.06 19.58 -8.14
CA GLN A 137 -5.70 20.12 -8.04
C GLN A 137 -4.74 19.41 -9.00
N MET A 138 -4.78 18.08 -9.04
CA MET A 138 -3.99 17.26 -9.96
C MET A 138 -4.29 17.59 -11.42
N SER A 139 -5.57 17.66 -11.80
CA SER A 139 -6.02 17.99 -13.16
C SER A 139 -5.56 19.40 -13.58
N LEU A 140 -5.68 20.38 -12.68
CA LEU A 140 -5.21 21.75 -12.92
C LEU A 140 -3.70 21.78 -13.14
N TYR A 141 -2.93 21.08 -12.29
CA TYR A 141 -1.49 20.96 -12.46
C TYR A 141 -1.15 20.30 -13.80
N MET A 142 -1.85 19.23 -14.19
CA MET A 142 -1.63 18.52 -15.44
C MET A 142 -1.87 19.39 -16.69
N ARG A 143 -2.75 20.39 -16.62
CA ARG A 143 -3.00 21.35 -17.70
C ARG A 143 -1.91 22.41 -17.88
N LEU A 144 -1.03 22.60 -16.89
CA LEU A 144 0.04 23.61 -17.01
C LEU A 144 1.01 23.26 -18.17
N PRO A 145 1.48 24.28 -18.93
CA PRO A 145 2.55 24.11 -19.90
C PRO A 145 3.78 23.40 -19.33
N ARG A 146 4.45 22.57 -20.15
CA ARG A 146 5.64 21.80 -19.72
C ARG A 146 6.75 22.69 -19.18
N SER A 147 6.95 23.88 -19.74
CA SER A 147 7.93 24.85 -19.27
C SER A 147 7.66 25.31 -17.83
N LEU A 148 6.40 25.62 -17.49
CA LEU A 148 6.03 26.02 -16.13
C LEU A 148 6.20 24.87 -15.12
N LYS A 149 5.86 23.64 -15.51
CA LYS A 149 6.11 22.45 -14.69
C LYS A 149 7.60 22.22 -14.47
N TYR A 150 8.41 22.42 -15.50
CA TYR A 150 9.86 22.29 -15.40
C TYR A 150 10.46 23.34 -14.46
N LEU A 151 10.02 24.60 -14.55
CA LEU A 151 10.42 25.64 -13.60
C LEU A 151 9.99 25.30 -12.16
N HIS A 152 8.77 24.81 -11.97
CA HIS A 152 8.31 24.34 -10.66
C HIS A 152 9.17 23.18 -10.13
N PHE A 153 9.52 22.21 -10.97
CA PHE A 153 10.46 21.13 -10.64
C PHE A 153 11.82 21.69 -10.19
N LEU A 154 12.43 22.60 -10.97
CA LEU A 154 13.73 23.19 -10.61
C LEU A 154 13.65 23.94 -9.28
N TRP A 155 12.56 24.68 -9.04
CA TRP A 155 12.33 25.37 -7.78
C TRP A 155 12.20 24.40 -6.61
N VAL A 156 11.44 23.31 -6.75
CA VAL A 156 11.34 22.27 -5.70
C VAL A 156 12.70 21.63 -5.43
N LYS A 157 13.46 21.32 -6.48
CA LYS A 157 14.77 20.66 -6.38
C LYS A 157 15.84 21.55 -5.74
N TYR A 158 15.96 22.80 -6.17
CA TYR A 158 17.09 23.66 -5.77
C TYR A 158 16.76 24.65 -4.66
N VAL A 159 15.53 25.17 -4.61
CA VAL A 159 15.11 26.16 -3.60
C VAL A 159 14.51 25.46 -2.39
N ARG A 160 13.50 24.60 -2.58
CA ARG A 160 12.94 23.81 -1.47
C ARG A 160 13.83 22.66 -1.02
N ARG A 161 14.81 22.25 -1.86
CA ARG A 161 15.75 21.15 -1.60
C ARG A 161 15.04 19.84 -1.23
N ASP A 162 13.92 19.59 -1.88
CA ASP A 162 13.08 18.40 -1.67
C ASP A 162 13.28 17.43 -2.83
N ALA A 163 14.25 16.52 -2.69
CA ALA A 163 14.61 15.59 -3.76
C ALA A 163 13.50 14.57 -4.07
N VAL A 164 12.78 14.12 -3.05
CA VAL A 164 11.68 13.14 -3.16
C VAL A 164 10.52 13.75 -3.96
N TRP A 165 10.08 14.97 -3.59
CA TRP A 165 9.02 15.65 -4.32
C TRP A 165 9.47 16.07 -5.71
N ALA A 166 10.70 16.57 -5.85
CA ALA A 166 11.25 16.94 -7.16
C ALA A 166 11.27 15.75 -8.13
N GLY A 167 11.69 14.56 -7.68
CA GLY A 167 11.73 13.38 -8.54
C GLY A 167 10.35 12.87 -8.95
N LEU A 168 9.31 13.13 -8.17
CA LEU A 168 7.93 12.87 -8.60
C LEU A 168 7.48 13.88 -9.66
N LEU A 169 7.82 15.16 -9.49
CA LEU A 169 7.43 16.24 -10.41
C LEU A 169 8.17 16.23 -11.75
N GLU A 170 9.43 15.78 -11.78
CA GLU A 170 10.33 15.88 -12.95
C GLU A 170 9.68 15.36 -14.23
N ASN A 171 8.98 14.23 -14.12
CA ASN A 171 8.33 13.57 -15.25
C ASN A 171 6.81 13.62 -15.17
N TRP A 172 6.22 14.49 -14.35
CA TRP A 172 4.78 14.52 -14.12
C TRP A 172 4.02 15.35 -15.16
N HIS A 173 3.78 14.74 -16.31
CA HIS A 173 3.02 15.31 -17.43
C HIS A 173 2.39 14.21 -18.28
N ALA A 174 1.44 14.60 -19.15
CA ALA A 174 0.87 13.70 -20.15
C ALA A 174 1.99 13.09 -21.02
N LYS A 175 1.92 11.79 -21.22
CA LYS A 175 2.89 10.94 -21.92
C LYS A 175 2.38 10.63 -23.31
N SER A 176 3.32 10.62 -24.25
CA SER A 176 3.12 9.99 -25.55
C SER A 176 3.10 8.47 -25.40
N SER A 177 2.58 7.75 -26.39
CA SER A 177 2.62 6.28 -26.41
C SER A 177 4.04 5.73 -26.32
N PHE A 178 5.01 6.41 -26.95
CA PHE A 178 6.44 6.07 -26.86
C PHE A 178 6.98 6.15 -25.43
N GLU A 179 6.66 7.22 -24.70
CA GLU A 179 7.05 7.37 -23.30
C GLU A 179 6.32 6.37 -22.40
N GLN A 180 5.04 6.12 -22.67
CA GLN A 180 4.25 5.16 -21.92
C GLN A 180 4.82 3.74 -22.02
N TRP A 181 5.20 3.29 -23.21
CA TRP A 181 5.83 1.96 -23.39
C TRP A 181 7.14 1.84 -22.64
N LYS A 182 7.96 2.90 -22.61
CA LYS A 182 9.19 2.92 -21.78
C LYS A 182 8.87 2.83 -20.29
N LEU A 183 7.83 3.52 -19.83
CA LEU A 183 7.40 3.43 -18.43
C LEU A 183 6.88 2.04 -18.07
N VAL A 184 6.11 1.40 -18.95
CA VAL A 184 5.64 0.02 -18.76
C VAL A 184 6.82 -0.95 -18.74
N SER A 185 7.79 -0.81 -19.65
CA SER A 185 9.02 -1.59 -19.62
C SER A 185 9.78 -1.40 -18.31
N LYS A 186 9.89 -0.16 -17.82
CA LYS A 186 10.52 0.15 -16.53
C LYS A 186 9.77 -0.48 -15.35
N ARG A 187 8.44 -0.51 -15.37
CA ARG A 187 7.60 -1.22 -14.39
C ARG A 187 7.91 -2.72 -14.40
N GLU A 188 7.97 -3.35 -15.56
CA GLU A 188 8.29 -4.78 -15.66
C GLU A 188 9.71 -5.09 -15.17
N SER A 189 10.70 -4.26 -15.52
CA SER A 189 12.05 -4.40 -14.97
C SER A 189 12.08 -4.27 -13.44
N TYR A 190 11.34 -3.33 -12.87
CA TYR A 190 11.24 -3.19 -11.41
C TYR A 190 10.61 -4.43 -10.77
N LYS A 191 9.52 -4.96 -11.35
CA LYS A 191 8.88 -6.20 -10.87
C LYS A 191 9.84 -7.39 -10.93
N ALA A 192 10.63 -7.51 -12.00
CA ALA A 192 11.64 -8.54 -12.13
C ALA A 192 12.71 -8.43 -11.04
N THR A 193 13.26 -7.22 -10.82
CA THR A 193 14.23 -6.97 -9.75
C THR A 193 13.68 -7.28 -8.36
N TRP A 194 12.42 -6.92 -8.09
CA TRP A 194 11.75 -7.27 -6.84
C TRP A 194 11.59 -8.78 -6.67
N HIS A 195 11.18 -9.46 -7.74
CA HIS A 195 11.02 -10.91 -7.74
C HIS A 195 12.34 -11.65 -7.49
N GLU A 196 13.42 -11.26 -8.19
CA GLU A 196 14.76 -11.80 -8.01
C GLU A 196 15.29 -11.56 -6.60
N TRP A 197 15.12 -10.35 -6.08
CA TRP A 197 15.47 -10.01 -4.70
C TRP A 197 14.75 -10.93 -3.71
N TRP A 198 13.41 -11.05 -3.80
CA TRP A 198 12.66 -11.88 -2.87
C TRP A 198 13.06 -13.36 -2.97
N ASN A 199 13.30 -13.88 -4.18
CA ASN A 199 13.79 -15.25 -4.36
C ASN A 199 15.14 -15.48 -3.69
N ARG A 200 16.07 -14.53 -3.82
CA ARG A 200 17.40 -14.62 -3.20
C ARG A 200 17.33 -14.60 -1.68
N GLU A 201 16.51 -13.71 -1.12
CA GLU A 201 16.40 -13.58 0.33
C GLU A 201 15.58 -14.70 0.97
N GLY A 202 14.63 -15.29 0.22
CA GLY A 202 13.86 -16.45 0.67
C GLY A 202 12.89 -16.16 1.82
N TYR A 203 12.27 -14.97 1.87
CA TYR A 203 11.21 -14.67 2.83
C TYR A 203 9.92 -15.40 2.47
N ASP A 204 9.20 -15.90 3.47
CA ASP A 204 7.89 -16.55 3.30
C ASP A 204 6.80 -15.52 3.01
N PHE A 205 6.80 -14.42 3.76
CA PHE A 205 5.93 -13.27 3.56
C PHE A 205 6.61 -11.98 4.04
N LEU A 206 6.08 -10.84 3.61
CA LEU A 206 6.51 -9.54 4.09
C LEU A 206 5.44 -8.90 4.98
N LEU A 207 5.88 -8.18 5.99
CA LEU A 207 5.05 -7.41 6.90
C LEU A 207 5.39 -5.92 6.76
N THR A 208 4.38 -5.07 6.56
CA THR A 208 4.56 -3.63 6.34
C THR A 208 3.41 -2.83 6.95
N PRO A 209 3.60 -1.55 7.30
CA PRO A 209 2.49 -0.64 7.54
C PRO A 209 1.61 -0.55 6.29
N VAL A 210 0.29 -0.45 6.49
CA VAL A 210 -0.69 -0.27 5.40
C VAL A 210 -0.58 1.13 4.79
N ASN A 211 -0.46 2.11 5.67
CA ASN A 211 -0.34 3.52 5.34
C ASN A 211 0.54 4.19 6.40
N ALA A 212 1.13 5.34 6.04
CA ALA A 212 1.98 6.09 6.95
C ALA A 212 1.21 6.59 8.18
N THR A 213 -0.06 6.97 8.05
CA THR A 213 -0.88 7.48 9.15
C THR A 213 -2.18 6.70 9.31
N PRO A 214 -2.80 6.71 10.51
CA PRO A 214 -4.17 6.25 10.72
C PRO A 214 -5.18 7.04 9.87
N ALA A 215 -6.46 6.66 9.97
CA ALA A 215 -7.53 7.31 9.21
C ALA A 215 -7.49 8.84 9.38
N VAL A 216 -7.23 9.52 8.27
CA VAL A 216 -7.21 10.98 8.19
C VAL A 216 -8.63 11.54 8.10
N PRO A 217 -8.87 12.79 8.50
CA PRO A 217 -10.15 13.45 8.33
C PRO A 217 -10.68 13.35 6.89
N HIS A 218 -12.00 13.45 6.72
CA HIS A 218 -12.64 13.42 5.41
C HIS A 218 -11.89 14.30 4.38
N LYS A 219 -11.58 13.71 3.20
CA LYS A 219 -10.80 14.28 2.08
C LYS A 219 -9.26 14.16 2.16
N GLY A 220 -8.70 13.39 3.11
CA GLY A 220 -7.26 13.33 3.32
C GLY A 220 -6.43 12.25 2.58
N MET A 221 -7.03 11.18 2.02
CA MET A 221 -6.26 9.99 1.59
C MET A 221 -6.24 9.78 0.06
N LYS A 222 -5.07 9.48 -0.55
CA LYS A 222 -4.88 9.25 -2.01
C LYS A 222 -3.65 8.38 -2.32
N GLU A 223 -3.83 7.09 -2.64
CA GLU A 223 -2.96 6.17 -3.44
C GLU A 223 -2.76 4.78 -2.81
N ALA A 224 -2.48 3.76 -3.66
CA ALA A 224 -2.24 2.35 -3.29
C ALA A 224 -1.32 1.63 -4.32
N LEU A 225 -0.69 0.51 -3.91
CA LEU A 225 0.23 -0.35 -4.68
C LEU A 225 -0.38 -1.72 -5.01
N ASP A 226 0.16 -2.42 -6.02
CA ASP A 226 -0.39 -3.66 -6.61
C ASP A 226 0.44 -4.93 -6.25
N TYR A 227 0.06 -5.60 -5.15
CA TYR A 227 0.51 -6.94 -4.75
C TYR A 227 -0.65 -7.67 -4.05
N SER A 228 -0.63 -9.01 -4.02
CA SER A 228 -1.53 -9.80 -3.19
C SER A 228 -1.25 -9.48 -1.72
N CYS A 229 -2.12 -8.69 -1.11
CA CYS A 229 -1.96 -8.22 0.25
C CYS A 229 -3.23 -8.45 1.08
N GLY A 230 -3.02 -8.94 2.29
CA GLY A 230 -4.02 -8.98 3.34
C GLY A 230 -3.82 -7.81 4.28
N ILE A 231 -4.89 -7.12 4.65
CA ILE A 231 -4.84 -6.06 5.65
C ILE A 231 -5.68 -6.52 6.84
N MET A 232 -5.11 -6.47 8.04
CA MET A 232 -5.85 -6.79 9.25
C MET A 232 -5.60 -5.75 10.36
N PRO A 233 -6.66 -5.30 11.04
CA PRO A 233 -6.51 -4.42 12.19
C PRO A 233 -5.86 -5.18 13.34
N VAL A 234 -4.89 -4.56 14.01
CA VAL A 234 -4.13 -5.19 15.10
C VAL A 234 -4.23 -4.41 16.40
N THR A 235 -4.43 -3.09 16.33
CA THR A 235 -4.48 -2.23 17.50
C THR A 235 -5.30 -0.98 17.20
N LYS A 236 -5.45 -0.11 18.20
CA LYS A 236 -6.08 1.21 18.07
C LYS A 236 -5.06 2.29 18.43
N VAL A 237 -5.25 3.50 17.90
CA VAL A 237 -4.43 4.65 18.26
C VAL A 237 -4.58 4.97 19.74
N ASP A 238 -3.46 5.09 20.44
CA ASP A 238 -3.39 5.51 21.83
C ASP A 238 -2.91 6.96 21.92
N ARG A 239 -3.65 7.79 22.64
CA ARG A 239 -3.40 9.24 22.68
C ARG A 239 -2.06 9.60 23.35
N ASP A 240 -1.63 8.76 24.29
CA ASP A 240 -0.50 9.01 25.17
C ASP A 240 0.78 8.37 24.58
N SER A 241 0.67 7.16 24.07
CA SER A 241 1.79 6.38 23.50
C SER A 241 2.13 6.76 22.07
N ASP A 242 1.16 7.25 21.28
CA ASP A 242 1.35 7.54 19.85
C ASP A 242 1.61 9.02 19.54
N GLN A 243 2.07 9.80 20.53
CA GLN A 243 2.45 11.20 20.31
C GLN A 243 3.68 11.30 19.41
N LEU A 244 3.73 12.34 18.59
CA LEU A 244 4.96 12.65 17.85
C LEU A 244 6.05 13.04 18.86
N PRO A 245 7.30 12.57 18.66
CA PRO A 245 8.38 12.95 19.55
C PRO A 245 8.65 14.44 19.47
N GLU A 246 9.16 15.06 20.54
CA GLU A 246 9.49 16.49 20.57
C GLU A 246 10.51 16.90 19.49
N SER A 247 11.34 15.93 19.05
CA SER A 247 12.31 16.11 17.97
C SER A 247 11.69 16.11 16.56
N PHE A 248 10.39 15.84 16.42
CA PHE A 248 9.70 15.78 15.14
C PHE A 248 9.55 17.19 14.55
N ASP A 249 10.24 17.43 13.44
CA ASP A 249 10.21 18.71 12.74
C ASP A 249 9.44 18.61 11.43
N PHE A 250 8.18 19.06 11.46
CA PHE A 250 7.31 19.11 10.28
C PHE A 250 7.92 19.88 9.10
N LYS A 251 8.80 20.87 9.34
CA LYS A 251 9.41 21.67 8.27
C LYS A 251 10.44 20.88 7.47
N LYS A 252 11.09 19.88 8.08
CA LYS A 252 12.11 19.02 7.45
C LYS A 252 11.52 17.91 6.58
N LEU A 253 10.23 17.62 6.73
CA LEU A 253 9.54 16.62 5.93
C LEU A 253 9.52 16.99 4.45
N ASN A 254 9.60 15.97 3.59
CA ASN A 254 9.36 16.13 2.15
C ASN A 254 7.87 16.43 1.87
N GLY A 255 7.56 16.86 0.64
CA GLY A 255 6.22 17.28 0.25
C GLY A 255 5.15 16.21 0.42
N VAL A 256 5.48 14.94 0.18
CA VAL A 256 4.57 13.80 0.35
C VAL A 256 4.28 13.59 1.83
N ALA A 257 5.35 13.50 2.64
CA ALA A 257 5.25 13.30 4.09
C ALA A 257 4.51 14.45 4.79
N LYS A 258 4.71 15.70 4.37
CA LYS A 258 3.94 16.84 4.87
C LYS A 258 2.44 16.68 4.64
N GLY A 259 2.04 16.18 3.47
CA GLY A 259 0.64 15.91 3.17
C GLY A 259 0.03 14.87 4.11
N ALA A 260 0.77 13.78 4.37
CA ALA A 260 0.32 12.71 5.27
C ALA A 260 0.23 13.19 6.74
N TYR A 261 1.27 13.87 7.23
CA TYR A 261 1.35 14.30 8.63
C TYR A 261 0.62 15.60 8.95
N ALA A 262 0.12 16.34 7.95
CA ALA A 262 -0.57 17.61 8.17
C ALA A 262 -1.77 17.51 9.12
N HIS A 263 -2.35 16.32 9.22
CA HIS A 263 -3.54 16.05 10.03
C HIS A 263 -3.28 15.07 11.17
N TYR A 264 -2.02 14.68 11.42
CA TYR A 264 -1.72 13.72 12.48
C TYR A 264 -1.86 14.38 13.85
N ASP A 265 -2.79 13.87 14.65
CA ASP A 265 -2.99 14.23 16.05
C ASP A 265 -3.45 12.98 16.82
N SER A 266 -2.59 12.46 17.69
CA SER A 266 -2.86 11.24 18.46
C SER A 266 -4.09 11.36 19.37
N LYS A 267 -4.41 12.56 19.86
CA LYS A 267 -5.56 12.80 20.74
C LYS A 267 -6.86 12.78 19.94
N ALA A 268 -6.88 13.47 18.80
CA ALA A 268 -8.05 13.48 17.92
C ALA A 268 -8.27 12.11 17.24
N MET A 269 -7.20 11.36 17.01
CA MET A 269 -7.23 10.03 16.38
C MET A 269 -7.39 8.88 17.39
N HIS A 270 -7.49 9.15 18.69
CA HIS A 270 -7.57 8.11 19.71
C HIS A 270 -8.73 7.14 19.47
N GLY A 271 -8.45 5.84 19.58
CA GLY A 271 -9.43 4.78 19.35
C GLY A 271 -9.64 4.40 17.88
N LEU A 272 -9.06 5.13 16.93
CA LEU A 272 -9.11 4.75 15.51
C LEU A 272 -8.34 3.43 15.26
N PRO A 273 -8.81 2.57 14.35
CA PRO A 273 -8.15 1.32 14.01
C PRO A 273 -6.79 1.57 13.35
N VAL A 274 -5.81 0.74 13.71
CA VAL A 274 -4.51 0.67 13.05
C VAL A 274 -4.27 -0.77 12.63
N ALA A 275 -3.89 -0.92 11.36
CA ALA A 275 -3.75 -2.21 10.71
C ALA A 275 -2.33 -2.43 10.21
N VAL A 276 -1.98 -3.70 10.03
CA VAL A 276 -0.75 -4.12 9.33
C VAL A 276 -1.12 -4.78 8.02
N GLN A 277 -0.21 -4.70 7.06
CA GLN A 277 -0.33 -5.32 5.77
C GLN A 277 0.61 -6.52 5.67
N ILE A 278 0.06 -7.66 5.30
CA ILE A 278 0.76 -8.89 5.02
C ILE A 278 0.81 -9.06 3.51
N VAL A 279 2.02 -9.15 2.95
CA VAL A 279 2.24 -9.24 1.51
C VAL A 279 2.78 -10.62 1.18
N GLY A 280 2.09 -11.33 0.29
CA GLY A 280 2.55 -12.60 -0.27
C GLY A 280 3.09 -12.43 -1.69
N ARG A 281 3.40 -13.56 -2.31
CA ARG A 281 3.79 -13.58 -3.72
C ARG A 281 2.57 -13.45 -4.61
N ARG A 282 2.82 -13.03 -5.85
CA ARG A 282 1.80 -12.92 -6.89
C ARG A 282 1.09 -14.27 -7.08
N LEU A 283 -0.25 -14.24 -7.07
CA LEU A 283 -1.12 -15.41 -7.25
C LEU A 283 -0.95 -16.45 -6.12
N GLU A 284 -0.77 -15.99 -4.88
CA GLU A 284 -0.72 -16.82 -3.67
C GLU A 284 -1.69 -16.32 -2.59
N GLU A 285 -2.86 -15.83 -3.00
CA GLU A 285 -3.89 -15.26 -2.13
C GLU A 285 -4.29 -16.21 -0.99
N GLU A 286 -4.41 -17.51 -1.27
CA GLU A 286 -4.75 -18.51 -0.25
C GLU A 286 -3.65 -18.67 0.82
N LYS A 287 -2.37 -18.53 0.43
CA LYS A 287 -1.26 -18.55 1.39
C LYS A 287 -1.26 -17.29 2.23
N VAL A 288 -1.53 -16.13 1.62
CA VAL A 288 -1.65 -14.86 2.35
C VAL A 288 -2.74 -14.95 3.40
N LEU A 289 -3.92 -15.47 3.04
CA LEU A 289 -5.01 -15.66 3.99
C LEU A 289 -4.66 -16.62 5.13
N ALA A 290 -3.95 -17.71 4.83
CA ALA A 290 -3.45 -18.63 5.85
C ALA A 290 -2.41 -17.96 6.79
N VAL A 291 -1.52 -17.14 6.23
CA VAL A 291 -0.54 -16.36 7.02
C VAL A 291 -1.26 -15.32 7.88
N MET A 292 -2.28 -14.64 7.36
CA MET A 292 -3.11 -13.72 8.17
C MET A 292 -3.68 -14.43 9.40
N GLN A 293 -4.14 -15.68 9.24
CA GLN A 293 -4.63 -16.46 10.38
C GLN A 293 -3.52 -16.70 11.40
N ARG A 294 -2.33 -17.14 10.95
CA ARG A 294 -1.16 -17.34 11.82
C ARG A 294 -0.75 -16.07 12.57
N VAL A 295 -0.83 -14.92 11.91
CA VAL A 295 -0.54 -13.61 12.52
C VAL A 295 -1.61 -13.25 13.56
N SER A 296 -2.89 -13.49 13.25
CA SER A 296 -3.99 -13.30 14.20
C SER A 296 -3.80 -14.15 15.45
N ASP A 297 -3.51 -15.45 15.28
CA ASP A 297 -3.30 -16.40 16.38
C ASP A 297 -2.12 -15.99 17.26
N ALA A 298 -1.05 -15.43 16.66
CA ALA A 298 0.10 -14.90 17.37
C ALA A 298 -0.23 -13.68 18.24
N LEU A 299 -1.01 -12.75 17.69
CA LEU A 299 -1.49 -11.58 18.41
C LEU A 299 -2.43 -11.99 19.55
N GLU A 300 -3.37 -12.90 19.31
CA GLU A 300 -4.28 -13.43 20.34
C GLU A 300 -3.54 -14.15 21.46
N SER A 301 -2.57 -15.00 21.12
CA SER A 301 -1.71 -15.70 22.11
C SER A 301 -0.90 -14.72 22.97
N SER A 302 -0.60 -13.54 22.44
CA SER A 302 0.09 -12.46 23.15
C SER A 302 -0.87 -11.54 23.92
N GLY A 303 -2.15 -11.89 24.01
CA GLY A 303 -3.19 -11.11 24.70
C GLY A 303 -3.70 -9.88 23.92
N LYS A 304 -3.38 -9.77 22.62
CA LYS A 304 -3.68 -8.61 21.76
C LYS A 304 -4.74 -8.93 20.73
N ARG A 305 -5.89 -9.43 21.18
CA ARG A 305 -7.03 -9.66 20.31
C ARG A 305 -7.65 -8.34 19.89
N TYR A 306 -7.78 -8.11 18.59
CA TYR A 306 -8.45 -6.92 18.09
C TYR A 306 -9.98 -7.04 18.32
N PRO A 307 -10.61 -6.10 19.05
CA PRO A 307 -12.04 -6.16 19.30
C PRO A 307 -12.82 -5.84 18.03
N LEU A 308 -13.73 -6.72 17.65
CA LEU A 308 -14.70 -6.43 16.60
C LEU A 308 -15.65 -5.32 17.05
N LEU A 309 -16.16 -4.54 16.10
CA LEU A 309 -17.21 -3.57 16.40
C LEU A 309 -18.48 -4.33 16.79
N ASP A 310 -19.02 -4.04 17.97
CA ASP A 310 -20.33 -4.53 18.37
C ASP A 310 -21.39 -4.04 17.37
N ILE A 311 -22.32 -4.93 17.01
CA ILE A 311 -23.46 -4.59 16.17
C ILE A 311 -24.64 -4.45 17.13
N ASP A 312 -25.11 -3.22 17.32
CA ASP A 312 -26.39 -2.94 17.97
C ASP A 312 -27.56 -3.40 17.09
#